data_AF-A0A2W7LNK6-F1
#
_entry.id   AF-A0A2W7LNK6-F1
#
_cell.length_a   1.000
_cell.length_b   1.000
_cell.length_c   1.000
_cell.angle_alpha   90.00
_cell.angle_beta   90.00
_cell.angle_gamma   90.00
#
_symmetry.space_group_name_H-M   'P 1'
#
loop_
_entity.id
_entity.type
_entity.pdbx_description
1 polymer ?
#
loop_
_entity_poly.entity_id
_entity_poly.type
_entity_poly.pdbx_seq_one_letter_code
_entity_poly.pdbx_strand_id
1 'polypeptide(L)'
;MLRYNLPALLVLSLFLSLTGCNGLPRTTTDNAPPLGPVLPDSEARNAWIAQALARDPLASQNRQPAPRQSNAQVVAKLRQKRDVQLPDAYWTQWQRNLDAFDADTLRHKEAQRALYIATFTDQLKRVDDLTLQRLANAPDTLDAATREDWKLRLIDRYSRYIIDSEVNRDIIDAHLRRMALMDRQYGVCALDSDCWDRPPTP
;
A
#
# COMPACT_ATOMS: atom_id res chain seq x y z
N MET A 1 7.83 45.73 -8.13
CA MET A 1 6.60 45.97 -7.34
C MET A 1 5.62 44.85 -7.64
N LEU A 2 5.36 43.95 -6.69
CA LEU A 2 4.07 43.28 -6.55
C LEU A 2 3.99 42.76 -5.10
N ARG A 3 3.00 43.27 -4.37
CA ARG A 3 2.76 43.02 -2.94
C ARG A 3 1.99 41.71 -2.82
N TYR A 4 2.54 40.73 -2.11
CA TYR A 4 1.78 39.55 -1.71
C TYR A 4 1.07 39.83 -0.39
N ASN A 5 -0.26 39.71 -0.43
CA ASN A 5 -1.19 39.85 0.67
C ASN A 5 -0.95 38.75 1.74
N LEU A 6 -0.14 39.08 2.74
CA LEU A 6 0.09 38.27 3.94
C LEU A 6 -1.10 38.14 4.95
N PRO A 7 -2.24 38.88 4.89
CA PRO A 7 -3.25 38.72 5.94
C PRO A 7 -4.26 37.58 5.69
N ALA A 8 -4.28 36.95 4.50
CA ALA A 8 -5.26 35.88 4.21
C ALA A 8 -4.89 34.51 4.81
N LEU A 9 -3.61 34.24 5.03
CA LEU A 9 -3.12 32.95 5.56
C LEU A 9 -3.16 32.87 7.11
N LEU A 10 -3.23 34.01 7.80
CA LEU A 10 -3.34 34.07 9.25
C LEU A 10 -4.79 33.92 9.76
N VAL A 11 -5.79 34.18 8.93
CA VAL A 11 -7.20 33.98 9.31
C VAL A 11 -7.60 32.50 9.25
N LEU A 12 -6.98 31.72 8.36
CA LEU A 12 -7.29 30.29 8.23
C LEU A 12 -6.72 29.43 9.38
N SER A 13 -5.67 29.90 10.04
CA SER A 13 -5.00 29.20 11.15
C SER A 13 -5.65 29.46 12.51
N LEU A 14 -6.47 30.51 12.65
CA LEU A 14 -7.20 30.82 13.88
C LEU A 14 -8.54 30.07 14.01
N PHE A 15 -9.12 29.56 12.92
CA PHE A 15 -10.36 28.77 12.96
C PHE A 15 -10.13 27.28 13.29
N LEU A 16 -8.89 26.79 13.19
CA LEU A 16 -8.54 25.40 13.51
C LEU A 16 -8.19 25.18 15.00
N SER A 17 -8.11 26.25 15.79
CA SER A 17 -7.66 26.19 17.20
C SER A 17 -8.76 26.50 18.24
N LEU A 18 -10.01 26.73 17.81
CA LEU A 18 -11.14 27.05 18.72
C LEU A 18 -12.25 25.99 18.79
N THR A 19 -12.13 24.85 18.11
CA THR A 19 -12.96 23.66 18.42
C THR A 19 -12.28 22.84 19.51
N GLY A 20 -12.26 23.41 20.71
CA GLY A 20 -11.92 22.69 21.93
C GLY A 20 -12.76 21.44 22.10
N CYS A 21 -12.07 20.37 22.51
CA CYS A 21 -12.52 19.18 23.21
C CYS A 21 -13.99 19.15 23.64
N ASN A 22 -14.89 18.84 22.71
CA ASN A 22 -16.06 18.03 23.04
C ASN A 22 -15.81 16.70 22.37
N GLY A 23 -15.83 15.65 23.19
CA GLY A 23 -15.40 14.32 22.82
C GLY A 23 -15.80 13.99 21.39
N LEU A 24 -14.79 13.74 20.55
CA LEU A 24 -14.98 12.79 19.46
C LEU A 24 -15.82 11.66 20.07
N PRO A 25 -16.96 11.28 19.48
CA PRO A 25 -17.61 10.07 19.93
C PRO A 25 -16.50 9.03 19.95
N ARG A 26 -16.17 8.54 21.15
CA ARG A 26 -15.55 7.23 21.27
C ARG A 26 -16.60 6.32 20.65
N THR A 27 -16.57 6.18 19.33
CA THR A 27 -17.07 4.98 18.70
C THR A 27 -16.24 3.91 19.37
N THR A 28 -16.92 3.19 20.26
CA THR A 28 -16.48 1.88 20.71
C THR A 28 -15.86 1.19 19.49
N THR A 29 -14.73 0.54 19.70
CA THR A 29 -14.19 -0.42 18.74
C THR A 29 -15.23 -1.51 18.55
N ASP A 30 -16.24 -1.27 17.73
CA ASP A 30 -17.24 -2.23 17.32
C ASP A 30 -16.57 -3.07 16.24
N ASN A 31 -15.66 -3.93 16.69
CA ASN A 31 -15.21 -5.04 15.88
C ASN A 31 -16.45 -5.87 15.55
N ALA A 32 -16.61 -6.27 14.29
CA ALA A 32 -17.62 -7.26 13.93
C ALA A 32 -17.54 -8.45 14.90
N PRO A 33 -18.67 -9.03 15.34
CA PRO A 33 -18.68 -10.16 16.26
C PRO A 33 -17.68 -11.25 15.82
N PRO A 34 -17.06 -12.01 16.72
CA PRO A 34 -16.18 -13.10 16.30
C PRO A 34 -16.96 -14.10 15.45
N LEU A 35 -16.35 -14.57 14.35
CA LEU A 35 -16.91 -15.67 13.58
C LEU A 35 -16.74 -16.99 14.34
N GLY A 36 -17.63 -17.95 14.06
CA GLY A 36 -17.58 -19.29 14.63
C GLY A 36 -16.35 -20.10 14.18
N PRO A 37 -16.34 -21.41 14.50
CA PRO A 37 -15.33 -22.32 13.98
C PRO A 37 -15.41 -22.43 12.46
N VAL A 38 -14.33 -22.92 11.85
CA VAL A 38 -14.34 -23.31 10.43
C VAL A 38 -15.37 -24.43 10.25
N LEU A 39 -16.27 -24.26 9.27
CA LEU A 39 -17.25 -25.27 8.92
C LEU A 39 -16.66 -26.25 7.89
N PRO A 40 -17.15 -27.51 7.82
CA PRO A 40 -16.66 -28.49 6.86
C PRO A 40 -16.74 -28.01 5.41
N ASP A 41 -15.76 -28.40 4.60
CA ASP A 41 -15.75 -28.09 3.17
C ASP A 41 -16.81 -28.96 2.44
N SER A 42 -17.44 -28.39 1.41
CA SER A 42 -18.30 -29.09 0.45
C SER A 42 -18.08 -28.48 -0.94
N GLU A 43 -18.48 -29.19 -1.99
CA GLU A 43 -18.36 -28.67 -3.36
C GLU A 43 -19.09 -27.33 -3.51
N ALA A 44 -20.30 -27.22 -2.96
CA ALA A 44 -21.09 -25.98 -2.97
C ALA A 44 -20.39 -24.84 -2.22
N ARG A 45 -19.85 -25.11 -1.01
CA ARG A 45 -19.13 -24.10 -0.22
C ARG A 45 -17.89 -23.61 -0.95
N ASN A 46 -17.11 -24.52 -1.54
CA ASN A 46 -15.92 -24.18 -2.32
C ASN A 46 -16.27 -23.31 -3.53
N ALA A 47 -17.36 -23.61 -4.22
CA ALA A 47 -17.85 -22.79 -5.33
C ALA A 47 -18.26 -21.38 -4.89
N TRP A 48 -18.99 -21.24 -3.78
CA TRP A 48 -19.39 -19.94 -3.25
C TRP A 48 -18.21 -19.11 -2.74
N ILE A 49 -17.23 -19.75 -2.09
CA ILE A 49 -15.99 -19.08 -1.68
C ILE A 49 -15.25 -18.53 -2.91
N ALA A 50 -15.04 -19.35 -3.94
CA ALA A 50 -14.37 -18.94 -5.16
C ALA A 50 -15.11 -17.76 -5.84
N GLN A 51 -16.44 -17.80 -5.87
CA GLN A 51 -17.26 -16.74 -6.46
C GLN A 51 -17.22 -15.44 -5.64
N ALA A 52 -17.23 -15.52 -4.31
CA ALA A 52 -17.08 -14.35 -3.44
C ALA A 52 -15.70 -13.71 -3.62
N LEU A 53 -14.62 -14.51 -3.73
CA LEU A 53 -13.27 -14.02 -4.02
C LEU A 53 -13.18 -13.35 -5.40
N ALA A 54 -13.82 -13.91 -6.43
CA ALA A 54 -13.79 -13.35 -7.79
C ALA A 54 -14.46 -11.96 -7.88
N ARG A 55 -15.40 -11.65 -6.99
CA ARG A 55 -16.08 -10.34 -6.89
C ARG A 55 -15.30 -9.30 -6.11
N ASP A 56 -14.35 -9.71 -5.27
CA ASP A 56 -13.55 -8.80 -4.46
C ASP A 56 -12.43 -8.17 -5.31
N PRO A 57 -12.33 -6.82 -5.37
CA PRO A 57 -11.34 -6.14 -6.22
C PRO A 57 -9.88 -6.46 -5.90
N LEU A 58 -9.56 -6.81 -4.65
CA LEU A 58 -8.22 -7.18 -4.24
C LEU A 58 -7.95 -8.67 -4.43
N ALA A 59 -8.95 -9.54 -4.27
CA ALA A 59 -8.79 -10.97 -4.48
C ALA A 59 -8.91 -11.41 -5.95
N SER A 60 -9.56 -10.61 -6.79
CA SER A 60 -9.72 -10.86 -8.22
C SER A 60 -8.38 -10.91 -8.97
N GLN A 61 -8.29 -11.80 -9.96
CA GLN A 61 -7.11 -11.99 -10.82
C GLN A 61 -6.96 -10.91 -11.91
N ASN A 62 -8.01 -10.12 -12.17
CA ASN A 62 -8.03 -9.15 -13.29
C ASN A 62 -7.44 -7.77 -12.93
N ARG A 63 -6.61 -7.67 -11.89
CA ARG A 63 -6.06 -6.39 -11.45
C ARG A 63 -4.96 -5.91 -12.39
N GLN A 64 -5.15 -4.73 -12.96
CA GLN A 64 -4.09 -4.03 -13.69
C GLN A 64 -3.32 -3.09 -12.74
N PRO A 65 -1.98 -3.13 -12.74
CA PRO A 65 -1.19 -2.12 -12.04
C PRO A 65 -1.40 -0.75 -12.70
N ALA A 66 -1.36 0.31 -11.89
CA ALA A 66 -1.46 1.67 -12.41
C ALA A 66 -0.29 1.95 -13.38
N PRO A 67 -0.52 2.70 -14.48
CA PRO A 67 0.56 3.13 -15.35
C PRO A 67 1.60 3.92 -14.57
N ARG A 68 2.88 3.62 -14.77
CA ARG A 68 3.99 4.40 -14.21
C ARG A 68 5.09 4.60 -15.24
N GLN A 69 5.87 5.67 -15.05
CA GLN A 69 7.06 5.94 -15.85
C GLN A 69 8.07 4.78 -15.73
N SER A 70 8.74 4.43 -16.82
CA SER A 70 9.76 3.37 -16.77
C SER A 70 11.02 3.84 -16.05
N ASN A 71 11.76 2.91 -15.44
CA ASN A 71 13.01 3.23 -14.76
C ASN A 71 14.05 3.82 -15.72
N ALA A 72 14.07 3.38 -16.98
CA ALA A 72 14.92 3.98 -18.02
C ALA A 72 14.60 5.47 -18.22
N GLN A 73 13.31 5.84 -18.28
CA GLN A 73 12.90 7.24 -18.38
C GLN A 73 13.26 8.03 -17.11
N VAL A 74 13.16 7.41 -15.93
CA VAL A 74 13.57 8.04 -14.65
C VAL A 74 15.07 8.35 -14.66
N VAL A 75 15.89 7.37 -15.03
CA VAL A 75 17.34 7.50 -15.13
C VAL A 75 17.74 8.53 -16.18
N ALA A 76 17.09 8.56 -17.34
CA ALA A 76 17.36 9.55 -18.38
C ALA A 76 17.12 10.99 -17.88
N LYS A 77 15.99 11.22 -17.19
CA LYS A 77 15.69 12.53 -16.58
C LYS A 77 16.70 12.90 -15.49
N LEU A 78 17.13 11.93 -14.68
CA LEU A 78 18.12 12.17 -13.64
C LEU A 78 19.49 12.52 -14.25
N ARG A 79 19.93 11.78 -15.26
CA ARG A 79 21.20 12.03 -15.98
C ARG A 79 21.24 13.42 -16.59
N GLN A 80 20.11 13.92 -17.10
CA GLN A 80 20.00 15.28 -17.63
C GLN A 80 20.09 16.37 -16.55
N LYS A 81 19.63 16.07 -15.32
CA LYS A 81 19.64 17.03 -14.21
C LYS A 81 20.96 17.06 -13.45
N ARG A 82 21.72 15.97 -13.49
CA ARG A 82 22.96 15.84 -12.73
C ARG A 82 24.12 16.41 -13.56
N ASP A 83 24.73 17.48 -13.08
CA ASP A 83 25.88 18.13 -13.72
C ASP A 83 27.21 17.43 -13.39
N VAL A 84 27.23 16.09 -13.48
CA VAL A 84 28.40 15.26 -13.18
C VAL A 84 28.60 14.25 -14.30
N GLN A 85 29.81 14.22 -14.87
CA GLN A 85 30.18 13.24 -15.88
C GLN A 85 30.44 11.88 -15.23
N LEU A 86 29.46 10.98 -15.37
CA LEU A 86 29.55 9.60 -14.90
C LEU A 86 29.49 8.63 -16.10
N PRO A 87 30.21 7.49 -16.03
CA PRO A 87 30.26 6.53 -17.14
C PRO A 87 28.90 5.88 -17.37
N ASP A 88 28.62 5.41 -18.58
CA ASP A 88 27.34 4.75 -18.91
C ASP A 88 27.03 3.57 -17.99
N ALA A 89 28.06 2.84 -17.57
CA ALA A 89 27.92 1.73 -16.62
C ALA A 89 27.29 2.15 -15.27
N TYR A 90 27.55 3.37 -14.81
CA TYR A 90 26.91 3.93 -13.61
C TYR A 90 25.40 4.06 -13.80
N TRP A 91 24.97 4.63 -14.92
CA TRP A 91 23.55 4.83 -15.23
C TRP A 91 22.82 3.50 -15.45
N THR A 92 23.48 2.52 -16.07
CA THR A 92 22.96 1.15 -16.16
C THR A 92 22.81 0.51 -14.78
N GLN A 93 23.77 0.70 -13.87
CA GLN A 93 23.65 0.20 -12.49
C GLN A 93 22.52 0.89 -11.72
N TRP A 94 22.35 2.20 -11.90
CA TRP A 94 21.24 2.95 -11.29
C TRP A 94 19.90 2.36 -11.73
N GLN A 95 19.71 2.14 -13.03
CA GLN A 95 18.49 1.52 -13.55
C GLN A 95 18.25 0.15 -12.92
N ARG A 96 19.28 -0.71 -12.86
CA ARG A 96 19.18 -2.02 -12.21
C ARG A 96 18.80 -1.93 -10.74
N ASN A 97 19.30 -0.93 -10.00
CA ASN A 97 18.95 -0.71 -8.60
C ASN A 97 17.48 -0.28 -8.42
N LEU A 98 16.92 0.49 -9.37
CA LEU A 98 15.49 0.82 -9.42
C LEU A 98 14.64 -0.40 -9.78
N ASP A 99 15.06 -1.18 -10.78
CA ASP A 99 14.37 -2.41 -11.18
C ASP A 99 14.29 -3.40 -10.01
N ALA A 100 15.37 -3.52 -9.24
CA ALA A 100 15.39 -4.34 -8.02
C ALA A 100 14.43 -3.80 -6.94
N PHE A 101 14.40 -2.49 -6.71
CA PHE A 101 13.48 -1.87 -5.75
C PHE A 101 12.01 -2.07 -6.12
N ASP A 102 11.68 -1.94 -7.40
CA ASP A 102 10.32 -2.20 -7.89
C ASP A 102 9.94 -3.67 -7.73
N ALA A 103 10.86 -4.59 -8.04
CA ALA A 103 10.63 -6.01 -7.86
C ALA A 103 10.44 -6.37 -6.38
N ASP A 104 11.24 -5.80 -5.48
CA ASP A 104 11.12 -5.96 -4.02
C ASP A 104 9.74 -5.46 -3.54
N THR A 105 9.35 -4.26 -3.96
CA THR A 105 8.05 -3.64 -3.65
C THR A 105 6.87 -4.47 -4.19
N LEU A 106 6.96 -4.96 -5.42
CA LEU A 106 5.92 -5.78 -6.02
C LEU A 106 5.73 -7.10 -5.27
N ARG A 107 6.83 -7.79 -4.94
CA ARG A 107 6.76 -9.05 -4.16
C ARG A 107 6.14 -8.82 -2.78
N HIS A 108 6.49 -7.72 -2.11
CA HIS A 108 5.90 -7.36 -0.84
C HIS A 108 4.39 -7.11 -0.96
N LYS A 109 3.97 -6.30 -1.94
CA LYS A 109 2.54 -6.05 -2.20
C LYS A 109 1.77 -7.33 -2.51
N GLU A 110 2.35 -8.26 -3.27
CA GLU A 110 1.71 -9.54 -3.56
C GLU A 110 1.63 -10.45 -2.33
N ALA A 111 2.65 -10.45 -1.46
CA ALA A 111 2.60 -11.18 -0.19
C ALA A 111 1.47 -10.64 0.72
N GLN A 112 1.32 -9.33 0.84
CA GLN A 112 0.23 -8.73 1.61
C GLN A 112 -1.14 -8.98 0.98
N ARG A 113 -1.21 -9.01 -0.35
CA ARG A 113 -2.43 -9.42 -1.07
C ARG A 113 -2.78 -10.88 -0.79
N ALA A 114 -1.80 -11.78 -0.77
CA ALA A 114 -2.02 -13.18 -0.42
C ALA A 114 -2.57 -13.32 1.02
N LEU A 115 -2.04 -12.53 1.97
CA LEU A 115 -2.56 -12.47 3.34
C LEU A 115 -3.99 -11.93 3.42
N TYR A 116 -4.31 -10.90 2.64
CA TYR A 116 -5.68 -10.39 2.48
C TYR A 116 -6.62 -11.51 2.00
N ILE A 117 -6.24 -12.23 0.94
CA ILE A 117 -7.03 -13.33 0.36
C ILE A 117 -7.21 -14.47 1.37
N ALA A 118 -6.14 -14.86 2.07
CA ALA A 118 -6.19 -15.89 3.09
C ALA A 118 -7.13 -15.51 4.25
N THR A 119 -7.06 -14.25 4.70
CA THR A 119 -7.94 -13.72 5.76
C THR A 119 -9.40 -13.73 5.31
N PHE A 120 -9.68 -13.29 4.08
CA PHE A 120 -11.05 -13.31 3.55
C PHE A 120 -11.57 -14.74 3.39
N THR A 121 -10.72 -15.66 2.90
CA THR A 121 -11.06 -17.07 2.75
C THR A 121 -11.37 -17.73 4.10
N ASP A 122 -10.58 -17.46 5.14
CA ASP A 122 -10.84 -17.95 6.50
C ASP A 122 -12.17 -17.41 7.04
N GLN A 123 -12.48 -16.12 6.83
CA GLN A 123 -13.77 -15.54 7.20
C GLN A 123 -14.94 -16.23 6.48
N LEU A 124 -14.82 -16.48 5.17
CA LEU A 124 -15.84 -17.17 4.39
C LEU A 124 -16.03 -18.64 4.83
N LYS A 125 -14.96 -19.31 5.26
CA LYS A 125 -15.01 -20.69 5.75
C LYS A 125 -15.77 -20.86 7.08
N ARG A 126 -15.94 -19.80 7.85
CA ARG A 126 -16.58 -19.80 9.18
C ARG A 126 -18.04 -19.39 9.17
N VAL A 127 -18.54 -18.91 8.03
CA VAL A 127 -19.92 -18.46 7.91
C VAL A 127 -20.83 -19.60 7.40
N ASP A 128 -22.08 -19.60 7.87
CA ASP A 128 -23.11 -20.56 7.48
C ASP A 128 -23.39 -20.54 5.96
N ASP A 129 -23.95 -21.63 5.45
CA ASP A 129 -24.18 -21.84 4.01
C ASP A 129 -25.10 -20.78 3.39
N LEU A 130 -26.14 -20.35 4.10
CA LEU A 130 -27.11 -19.39 3.58
C LEU A 130 -26.46 -18.02 3.39
N THR A 131 -25.71 -17.56 4.40
CA THR A 131 -24.98 -16.30 4.32
C THR A 131 -23.83 -16.38 3.30
N LEU A 132 -23.09 -17.49 3.23
CA LEU A 132 -22.04 -17.70 2.24
C LEU A 132 -22.59 -17.66 0.79
N GLN A 133 -23.71 -18.32 0.55
CA GLN A 133 -24.40 -18.30 -0.74
C GLN A 133 -24.85 -16.88 -1.11
N ARG A 134 -25.39 -16.12 -0.16
CA ARG A 134 -25.79 -14.72 -0.38
C ARG A 134 -24.60 -13.83 -0.69
N LEU A 135 -23.50 -13.93 0.06
CA LEU A 135 -22.27 -13.19 -0.23
C LEU A 135 -21.74 -13.47 -1.64
N ALA A 136 -21.81 -14.74 -2.07
CA ALA A 136 -21.34 -15.18 -3.38
C ALA A 136 -22.24 -14.69 -4.55
N ASN A 137 -23.56 -14.63 -4.35
CA ASN A 137 -24.51 -14.44 -5.45
C ASN A 137 -25.28 -13.12 -5.41
N ALA A 138 -25.72 -12.68 -4.24
CA ALA A 138 -26.63 -11.56 -4.05
C ALA A 138 -26.37 -10.85 -2.70
N PRO A 139 -25.19 -10.24 -2.50
CA PRO A 139 -24.79 -9.65 -1.21
C PRO A 139 -25.75 -8.55 -0.73
N ASP A 140 -26.46 -7.89 -1.65
CA ASP A 140 -27.46 -6.86 -1.32
C ASP A 140 -28.68 -7.44 -0.59
N THR A 141 -28.90 -8.76 -0.65
CA THR A 141 -30.03 -9.45 0.02
C THR A 141 -29.74 -9.84 1.48
N LEU A 142 -28.53 -9.56 1.98
CA LEU A 142 -28.22 -9.72 3.40
C LEU A 142 -29.10 -8.78 4.25
N ASP A 143 -29.49 -9.24 5.44
CA ASP A 143 -30.12 -8.37 6.42
C ASP A 143 -29.14 -7.27 6.87
N ALA A 144 -29.69 -6.19 7.44
CA ALA A 144 -28.90 -5.01 7.77
C ALA A 144 -27.77 -5.28 8.78
N ALA A 145 -27.99 -6.15 9.77
CA ALA A 145 -27.00 -6.47 10.78
C ALA A 145 -25.85 -7.27 10.17
N THR A 146 -26.17 -8.34 9.43
CA THR A 146 -25.15 -9.15 8.72
C THR A 146 -24.36 -8.30 7.73
N ARG A 147 -25.02 -7.37 7.01
CA ARG A 147 -24.35 -6.47 6.08
C ARG A 147 -23.34 -5.54 6.79
N GLU A 148 -23.71 -4.98 7.94
CA GLU A 148 -22.81 -4.12 8.71
C GLU A 148 -21.60 -4.90 9.26
N ASP A 149 -21.81 -6.12 9.78
CA ASP A 149 -20.72 -6.98 10.23
C ASP A 149 -19.71 -7.27 9.11
N TRP A 150 -20.19 -7.57 7.90
CA TRP A 150 -19.32 -7.82 6.75
C TRP A 150 -18.61 -6.55 6.25
N LYS A 151 -19.26 -5.39 6.33
CA LYS A 151 -18.63 -4.10 6.05
C LYS A 151 -17.50 -3.82 7.04
N LEU A 152 -17.70 -4.05 8.33
CA LEU A 152 -16.65 -3.87 9.34
C LEU A 152 -15.47 -4.82 9.11
N ARG A 153 -15.72 -6.09 8.77
CA ARG A 153 -14.65 -7.04 8.40
C ARG A 153 -13.91 -6.63 7.14
N LEU A 154 -14.60 -6.09 6.15
CA LEU A 154 -13.98 -5.55 4.94
C LEU A 154 -13.08 -4.37 5.29
N ILE A 155 -13.57 -3.40 6.07
CA ILE A 155 -12.80 -2.23 6.50
C ILE A 155 -11.53 -2.69 7.21
N ASP A 156 -11.65 -3.56 8.21
CA ASP A 156 -10.52 -4.08 8.97
C ASP A 156 -9.47 -4.76 8.06
N ARG A 157 -9.91 -5.71 7.24
CA ARG A 157 -9.02 -6.47 6.34
C ARG A 157 -8.37 -5.55 5.29
N TYR A 158 -9.12 -4.60 4.75
CA TYR A 158 -8.65 -3.64 3.74
C TYR A 158 -7.66 -2.63 4.33
N SER A 159 -7.93 -2.11 5.53
CA SER A 159 -7.03 -1.22 6.25
C SER A 159 -5.70 -1.88 6.56
N ARG A 160 -5.70 -3.14 7.03
CA ARG A 160 -4.46 -3.92 7.22
C ARG A 160 -3.70 -4.06 5.91
N TYR A 161 -4.37 -4.45 4.82
CA TYR A 161 -3.72 -4.54 3.51
C TYR A 161 -3.08 -3.21 3.09
N ILE A 162 -3.78 -2.08 3.23
CA ILE A 162 -3.21 -0.77 2.87
C ILE A 162 -1.96 -0.48 3.70
N ILE A 163 -2.07 -0.56 5.03
CA ILE A 163 -0.98 -0.24 5.95
C ILE A 163 0.23 -1.14 5.70
N ASP A 164 0.00 -2.44 5.58
CA ASP A 164 1.08 -3.42 5.50
C ASP A 164 1.66 -3.54 4.08
N SER A 165 0.91 -3.18 3.04
CA SER A 165 1.37 -3.25 1.63
C SER A 165 2.16 -2.01 1.17
N GLU A 166 2.23 -0.97 2.00
CA GLU A 166 3.17 0.11 1.78
C GLU A 166 4.62 -0.39 1.84
N VAL A 167 5.53 0.35 1.19
CA VAL A 167 6.95 -0.02 1.15
C VAL A 167 7.47 -0.02 2.58
N ASN A 168 7.93 -1.18 3.05
CA ASN A 168 8.43 -1.31 4.40
C ASN A 168 9.89 -0.82 4.51
N ARG A 169 10.33 -0.62 5.75
CA ARG A 169 11.67 -0.15 6.09
C ARG A 169 12.78 -0.98 5.45
N ASP A 170 12.65 -2.29 5.44
CA ASP A 170 13.71 -3.19 4.94
C ASP A 170 13.95 -3.03 3.44
N ILE A 171 12.89 -2.81 2.66
CA ILE A 171 12.98 -2.57 1.22
C ILE A 171 13.67 -1.23 0.94
N ILE A 172 13.33 -0.18 1.71
CA ILE A 172 13.99 1.13 1.63
C ILE A 172 15.46 1.00 1.99
N ASP A 173 15.78 0.36 3.13
CA ASP A 173 17.15 0.18 3.62
C ASP A 173 17.99 -0.67 2.64
N ALA A 174 17.39 -1.69 2.00
CA ALA A 174 18.06 -2.46 0.96
C ALA A 174 18.35 -1.61 -0.29
N HIS A 175 17.40 -0.77 -0.73
CA HIS A 175 17.61 0.13 -1.85
C HIS A 175 18.70 1.17 -1.56
N LEU A 176 18.63 1.85 -0.41
CA LEU A 176 19.63 2.84 0.00
C LEU A 176 21.04 2.25 0.04
N ARG A 177 21.19 1.01 0.57
CA ARG A 177 22.47 0.30 0.55
C ARG A 177 23.00 0.02 -0.86
N ARG A 178 22.13 -0.38 -1.80
CA ARG A 178 22.52 -0.58 -3.21
C ARG A 178 22.97 0.73 -3.85
N MET A 179 22.31 1.84 -3.52
CA MET A 179 22.65 3.17 -4.03
C MET A 179 23.99 3.66 -3.47
N ALA A 180 24.20 3.55 -2.15
CA ALA A 180 25.47 3.91 -1.51
C ALA A 180 26.65 3.06 -2.02
N LEU A 181 26.45 1.75 -2.17
CA LEU A 181 27.48 0.85 -2.72
C LEU A 181 27.87 1.24 -4.16
N MET A 182 26.88 1.58 -4.99
CA MET A 182 27.11 2.04 -6.36
C MET A 182 27.88 3.37 -6.36
N ASP A 183 27.47 4.35 -5.57
CA ASP A 183 28.17 5.64 -5.49
C ASP A 183 29.63 5.47 -5.04
N ARG A 184 29.89 4.56 -4.09
CA ARG A 184 31.24 4.20 -3.66
C ARG A 184 32.04 3.56 -4.78
N GLN A 185 31.46 2.62 -5.52
CA GLN A 185 32.12 1.91 -6.63
C GLN A 185 32.58 2.88 -7.73
N TYR A 186 31.81 3.94 -7.99
CA TYR A 186 32.11 4.92 -9.04
C TYR A 186 32.73 6.22 -8.51
N GLY A 187 33.07 6.30 -7.21
CA GLY A 187 33.70 7.49 -6.62
C GLY A 187 32.85 8.75 -6.65
N VAL A 188 31.52 8.61 -6.68
CA VAL A 188 30.58 9.72 -6.89
C VAL A 188 30.65 10.77 -5.78
N CYS A 189 30.88 10.35 -4.53
CA CYS A 189 30.94 11.25 -3.38
C CYS A 189 32.08 12.29 -3.42
N ALA A 190 33.11 12.06 -4.25
CA ALA A 190 34.17 13.04 -4.49
C ALA A 190 33.76 14.12 -5.50
N LEU A 191 32.74 13.85 -6.31
CA LEU A 191 32.28 14.69 -7.41
C LEU A 191 30.96 15.41 -7.10
N ASP A 192 30.18 14.88 -6.16
CA ASP A 192 28.83 15.35 -5.86
C ASP A 192 28.60 15.41 -4.34
N SER A 193 28.04 16.53 -3.86
CA SER A 193 27.61 16.68 -2.48
C SER A 193 26.48 15.73 -2.13
N ASP A 194 25.62 15.42 -3.09
CA ASP A 194 24.33 14.75 -2.91
C ASP A 194 24.45 13.22 -3.07
N CYS A 195 25.66 12.67 -2.89
CA CYS A 195 25.88 11.24 -3.00
C CYS A 195 25.22 10.43 -1.87
N TRP A 196 24.89 9.17 -2.15
CA TRP A 196 24.16 8.28 -1.25
C TRP A 196 25.00 7.71 -0.10
N ASP A 197 26.32 7.70 -0.22
CA ASP A 197 27.25 7.13 0.77
C ASP A 197 27.81 8.17 1.75
N ARG A 198 27.25 9.39 1.77
CA ARG A 198 27.66 10.43 2.73
C ARG A 198 26.96 10.20 4.07
N PRO A 199 27.69 10.21 5.21
CA PRO A 199 27.02 10.27 6.51
C PRO A 199 26.18 11.54 6.61
N PRO A 200 25.01 11.50 7.28
CA PRO A 200 24.20 12.70 7.50
C PRO A 200 25.04 13.75 8.21
N THR A 201 25.06 14.98 7.66
CA THR A 201 25.68 16.13 8.31
C THR A 201 24.96 16.39 9.64
N PRO A 202 25.68 16.49 10.77
CA PRO A 202 25.09 16.77 12.08
C PRO A 202 24.40 18.14 12.14
#